data_AF-A0A974X249-F1
#
_entry.id   AF-A0A974X249-F1
#
_cell.length_a   1.000
_cell.length_b   1.000
_cell.length_c   1.000
_cell.angle_alpha   90.00
_cell.angle_beta   90.00
_cell.angle_gamma   90.00
#
_symmetry.space_group_name_H-M   'P 1'
#
loop_
_entity.id
_entity.type
_entity.pdbx_description
1 polymer ?
#
loop_
_entity_poly.entity_id
_entity_poly.type
_entity_poly.pdbx_seq_one_letter_code
_entity_poly.pdbx_strand_id
1 'polypeptide(L)'
;MHVGLAVAREHRARLTVLSVPKGGAAHHAELAKLPIVTERSGSVPDRGVVLAWCPRHKTTEKLQHLESSVVVLVEWIPDEMAAWAKLHKAYNFVTGEIMDAGLDEETTGLPQRIVAEGYNGWTKSTDVTMTKSYIRDLSKTGSYDRNMILAYARQTKHETSVQRLVKILDEVDKTRPSDDPPQRWVL
;
A
#
# COMPACT_ATOMS: atom_id res chain seq x y z
N MET A 1 -16.75 10.99 -7.42
CA MET A 1 -17.64 9.96 -8.03
C MET A 1 -17.62 9.98 -9.57
N HIS A 2 -17.83 11.12 -10.23
CA HIS A 2 -17.78 11.23 -11.70
C HIS A 2 -16.40 10.91 -12.32
N VAL A 3 -15.30 11.07 -11.57
CA VAL A 3 -13.94 10.85 -12.08
C VAL A 3 -13.64 9.39 -12.39
N GLY A 4 -14.01 8.42 -11.55
CA GLY A 4 -13.80 7.00 -11.87
C GLY A 4 -14.50 6.58 -13.17
N LEU A 5 -15.73 7.08 -13.38
CA LEU A 5 -16.48 6.87 -14.60
C LEU A 5 -15.88 7.63 -15.80
N ALA A 6 -15.41 8.85 -15.60
CA ALA A 6 -14.76 9.65 -16.65
C ALA A 6 -13.44 9.00 -17.10
N VAL A 7 -12.59 8.58 -16.17
CA VAL A 7 -11.34 7.85 -16.45
C VAL A 7 -11.66 6.54 -17.16
N ALA A 8 -12.65 5.77 -16.69
CA ALA A 8 -13.05 4.54 -17.38
C ALA A 8 -13.52 4.79 -18.82
N ARG A 9 -14.27 5.87 -19.06
CA ARG A 9 -14.72 6.26 -20.41
C ARG A 9 -13.55 6.67 -21.30
N GLU A 10 -12.66 7.51 -20.79
CA GLU A 10 -11.47 8.00 -21.51
C GLU A 10 -10.57 6.85 -21.94
N HIS A 11 -10.30 5.92 -21.03
CA HIS A 11 -9.47 4.75 -21.28
C HIS A 11 -10.22 3.60 -21.99
N ARG A 12 -11.51 3.78 -22.33
CA ARG A 12 -12.39 2.73 -22.89
C ARG A 12 -12.32 1.42 -22.08
N ALA A 13 -12.21 1.55 -20.78
CA ALA A 13 -11.95 0.47 -19.84
C ALA A 13 -13.15 0.22 -18.91
N ARG A 14 -13.23 -0.99 -18.36
CA ARG A 14 -14.30 -1.35 -17.42
C ARG A 14 -14.01 -0.75 -16.04
N LEU A 15 -14.98 -0.03 -15.47
CA LEU A 15 -14.93 0.42 -14.08
C LEU A 15 -15.37 -0.70 -13.13
N THR A 16 -14.54 -0.98 -12.12
CA THR A 16 -14.84 -1.89 -11.01
C THR A 16 -14.66 -1.14 -9.69
N VAL A 17 -15.62 -1.28 -8.77
CA VAL A 17 -15.53 -0.66 -7.44
C VAL A 17 -14.97 -1.68 -6.47
N LEU A 18 -13.93 -1.31 -5.72
CA LEU A 18 -13.36 -2.09 -4.63
C LEU A 18 -13.75 -1.42 -3.31
N SER A 19 -14.38 -2.17 -2.40
CA SER A 19 -14.82 -1.66 -1.09
C SER A 19 -14.69 -2.74 -0.02
N VAL A 20 -14.60 -2.38 1.26
CA VAL A 20 -14.51 -3.37 2.36
C VAL A 20 -15.81 -4.20 2.46
N PRO A 21 -16.98 -3.62 2.78
CA PRO A 21 -18.28 -4.25 2.53
C PRO A 21 -18.93 -3.71 1.25
N LYS A 22 -19.87 -4.48 0.68
CA LYS A 22 -20.67 -4.04 -0.49
C LYS A 22 -21.43 -2.73 -0.22
N GLY A 23 -22.01 -2.62 0.98
CA GLY A 23 -22.74 -1.43 1.42
C GLY A 23 -21.88 -0.16 1.53
N GLY A 24 -20.55 -0.32 1.64
CA GLY A 24 -19.61 0.79 1.75
C GLY A 24 -19.62 1.70 0.53
N ALA A 25 -19.79 1.16 -0.68
CA ALA A 25 -19.91 1.96 -1.91
C ALA A 25 -21.34 1.98 -2.48
N ALA A 26 -22.16 0.97 -2.16
CA ALA A 26 -23.51 0.84 -2.73
C ALA A 26 -24.53 1.87 -2.21
N HIS A 27 -24.20 2.68 -1.21
CA HIS A 27 -25.04 3.81 -0.79
C HIS A 27 -25.11 4.91 -1.85
N HIS A 28 -24.18 4.93 -2.81
CA HIS A 28 -24.26 5.78 -4.00
C HIS A 28 -24.95 5.05 -5.16
N ALA A 29 -26.06 5.60 -5.64
CA ALA A 29 -26.90 4.99 -6.68
C ALA A 29 -26.15 4.67 -7.98
N GLU A 30 -25.16 5.48 -8.37
CA GLU A 30 -24.35 5.22 -9.57
C GLU A 30 -23.32 4.11 -9.37
N LEU A 31 -22.74 3.98 -8.16
CA LEU A 31 -21.78 2.91 -7.86
C LEU A 31 -22.47 1.57 -7.64
N ALA A 32 -23.70 1.58 -7.11
CA ALA A 32 -24.52 0.38 -6.91
C ALA A 32 -24.81 -0.37 -8.23
N LYS A 33 -24.76 0.33 -9.37
CA LYS A 33 -24.96 -0.23 -10.72
C LYS A 33 -23.70 -0.92 -11.28
N LEU A 34 -22.55 -0.72 -10.65
CA LEU A 34 -21.27 -1.23 -11.12
C LEU A 34 -20.92 -2.59 -10.48
N PRO A 35 -19.96 -3.33 -11.06
CA PRO A 35 -19.34 -4.46 -10.36
C PRO A 35 -18.67 -3.98 -9.07
N ILE A 36 -19.13 -4.50 -7.93
CA ILE A 36 -18.54 -4.23 -6.62
C ILE A 36 -17.81 -5.48 -6.15
N VAL A 37 -16.49 -5.37 -6.04
CA VAL A 37 -15.60 -6.35 -5.42
C VAL A 37 -15.43 -5.98 -3.95
N THR A 38 -15.57 -6.98 -3.08
CA THR A 38 -15.44 -6.80 -1.62
C THR A 38 -14.29 -7.62 -1.08
N GLU A 39 -13.91 -7.46 0.20
CA GLU A 39 -12.92 -8.36 0.83
C GLU A 39 -13.30 -9.84 0.70
N ARG A 40 -14.60 -10.15 0.76
CA ARG A 40 -15.11 -11.52 0.83
C ARG A 40 -15.51 -12.10 -0.52
N SER A 41 -15.64 -11.29 -1.57
CA SER A 41 -16.20 -11.75 -2.84
C SER A 41 -15.72 -10.95 -4.06
N GLY A 42 -15.73 -11.62 -5.20
CA GLY A 42 -15.34 -11.05 -6.49
C GLY A 42 -13.83 -11.00 -6.73
N SER A 43 -13.47 -10.75 -7.98
CA SER A 43 -12.11 -10.49 -8.44
C SER A 43 -12.11 -9.24 -9.32
N VAL A 44 -11.00 -8.53 -9.32
CA VAL A 44 -10.81 -7.38 -10.21
C VAL A 44 -10.17 -7.87 -11.50
N PRO A 45 -10.80 -7.66 -12.67
CA PRO A 45 -10.18 -7.97 -13.95
C PRO A 45 -9.04 -6.98 -14.23
N ASP A 46 -7.97 -7.46 -14.84
CA ASP A 46 -6.89 -6.58 -15.29
C ASP A 46 -7.29 -5.77 -16.53
N ARG A 47 -6.52 -4.70 -16.82
CA ARG A 47 -6.77 -3.70 -17.88
C ARG A 47 -8.05 -2.89 -17.67
N GLY A 48 -8.46 -2.72 -16.41
CA GLY A 48 -9.63 -1.96 -16.00
C GLY A 48 -9.30 -0.65 -15.30
N VAL A 49 -10.34 0.07 -14.89
CA VAL A 49 -10.24 1.14 -13.90
C VAL A 49 -10.81 0.62 -12.59
N VAL A 50 -10.05 0.76 -11.52
CA VAL A 50 -10.43 0.35 -10.17
C VAL A 50 -10.74 1.59 -9.36
N LEU A 51 -11.98 1.69 -8.89
CA LEU A 51 -12.38 2.68 -7.91
C LEU A 51 -12.19 2.10 -6.51
N ALA A 52 -11.08 2.41 -5.86
CA ALA A 52 -10.80 1.95 -4.50
C ALA A 52 -11.48 2.89 -3.49
N TRP A 53 -12.56 2.40 -2.87
CA TRP A 53 -13.38 3.10 -1.89
C TRP A 53 -12.98 2.67 -0.48
N CYS A 54 -12.35 3.57 0.28
CA CYS A 54 -11.84 3.31 1.64
C CYS A 54 -11.14 1.93 1.76
N PRO A 55 -10.12 1.65 0.93
CA PRO A 55 -9.50 0.34 0.89
C PRO A 55 -8.75 0.01 2.18
N ARG A 56 -8.64 -1.28 2.49
CA ARG A 56 -7.77 -1.89 3.51
C ARG A 56 -6.82 -2.88 2.86
N HIS A 57 -5.77 -3.29 3.56
CA HIS A 57 -4.79 -4.28 3.06
C HIS A 57 -5.45 -5.51 2.41
N LYS A 58 -6.44 -6.10 3.08
CA LYS A 58 -7.16 -7.27 2.57
C LYS A 58 -7.94 -7.00 1.27
N THR A 59 -8.49 -5.80 1.09
CA THR A 59 -9.12 -5.44 -0.20
C THR A 59 -8.06 -5.27 -1.28
N THR A 60 -6.91 -4.68 -0.96
CA THR A 60 -5.85 -4.39 -1.95
C THR A 60 -5.08 -5.63 -2.38
N GLU A 61 -5.13 -6.74 -1.63
CA GLU A 61 -4.63 -8.04 -2.10
C GLU A 61 -5.22 -8.43 -3.46
N LYS A 62 -6.48 -8.04 -3.73
CA LYS A 62 -7.17 -8.31 -5.00
C LYS A 62 -6.66 -7.48 -6.18
N LEU A 63 -5.70 -6.60 -5.93
CA LEU A 63 -5.10 -5.74 -6.94
C LEU A 63 -3.65 -6.15 -7.25
N GLN A 64 -3.06 -7.08 -6.48
CA GLN A 64 -1.65 -7.48 -6.61
C GLN A 64 -1.31 -8.06 -7.98
N HIS A 65 -2.27 -8.75 -8.60
CA HIS A 65 -2.09 -9.39 -9.91
C HIS A 65 -2.36 -8.45 -11.09
N LEU A 66 -2.72 -7.20 -10.84
CA LEU A 66 -3.06 -6.25 -11.90
C LEU A 66 -1.80 -5.56 -12.41
N GLU A 67 -1.52 -5.70 -13.69
CA GLU A 67 -0.33 -5.11 -14.32
C GLU A 67 -0.66 -3.83 -15.09
N SER A 68 -1.88 -3.73 -15.62
CA SER A 68 -2.27 -2.67 -16.58
C SER A 68 -3.47 -1.84 -16.12
N SER A 69 -3.96 -2.06 -14.91
CA SER A 69 -5.16 -1.38 -14.41
C SER A 69 -4.85 -0.02 -13.79
N VAL A 70 -5.72 0.96 -14.02
CA VAL A 70 -5.63 2.29 -13.40
C VAL A 70 -6.36 2.27 -12.08
N VAL A 71 -5.69 2.66 -10.99
CA VAL A 71 -6.28 2.70 -9.65
C VAL A 71 -6.62 4.15 -9.26
N VAL A 72 -7.89 4.39 -8.98
CA VAL A 72 -8.43 5.68 -8.55
C VAL A 72 -8.90 5.57 -7.11
N LEU A 73 -8.39 6.43 -6.22
CA LEU A 73 -8.78 6.46 -4.82
C LEU A 73 -9.90 7.45 -4.60
N VAL A 74 -10.97 6.98 -3.95
CA VAL A 74 -12.13 7.80 -3.63
C VAL A 74 -12.32 7.76 -2.12
N GLU A 75 -12.20 8.95 -1.52
CA GLU A 75 -12.20 9.26 -0.09
C GLU A 75 -10.86 9.10 0.65
N TRP A 76 -10.84 9.58 1.91
CA TRP A 76 -9.66 9.67 2.77
C TRP A 76 -8.91 8.34 2.82
N ILE A 77 -7.62 8.39 2.55
CA ILE A 77 -6.74 7.24 2.63
C ILE A 77 -6.33 7.10 4.08
N PRO A 78 -6.65 5.98 4.75
CA PRO A 78 -6.08 5.70 6.07
C PRO A 78 -4.55 5.79 5.96
N ASP A 79 -3.85 6.37 6.94
CA ASP A 79 -2.39 6.59 6.86
C ASP A 79 -1.61 5.31 6.51
N GLU A 80 -2.09 4.16 6.96
CA GLU A 80 -1.56 2.82 6.65
C GLU A 80 -1.60 2.46 5.15
N MET A 81 -2.48 3.09 4.37
CA MET A 81 -2.65 2.86 2.93
C MET A 81 -1.95 3.92 2.07
N ALA A 82 -1.40 4.98 2.66
CA ALA A 82 -0.75 6.07 1.91
C ALA A 82 0.48 5.57 1.13
N ALA A 83 1.30 4.71 1.75
CA ALA A 83 2.46 4.12 1.08
C ALA A 83 2.06 3.19 -0.09
N TRP A 84 1.00 2.40 0.09
CA TRP A 84 0.46 1.58 -0.98
C TRP A 84 -0.06 2.44 -2.15
N ALA A 85 -0.80 3.51 -1.85
CA ALA A 85 -1.31 4.43 -2.86
C ALA A 85 -0.17 5.06 -3.69
N LYS A 86 0.91 5.46 -3.01
CA LYS A 86 2.14 5.97 -3.64
C LYS A 86 2.80 4.95 -4.56
N LEU A 87 2.94 3.69 -4.12
CA LEU A 87 3.51 2.61 -4.94
C LEU A 87 2.72 2.36 -6.23
N HIS A 88 1.39 2.48 -6.17
CA HIS A 88 0.52 2.25 -7.32
C HIS A 88 0.27 3.50 -8.17
N LYS A 89 0.95 4.62 -7.90
CA LYS A 89 0.71 5.92 -8.54
C LYS A 89 -0.78 6.27 -8.57
N ALA A 90 -1.46 5.97 -7.47
CA ALA A 90 -2.90 6.09 -7.41
C ALA A 90 -3.31 7.56 -7.50
N TYR A 91 -4.36 7.84 -8.27
CA TYR A 91 -4.91 9.18 -8.34
C TYR A 91 -5.76 9.46 -7.10
N ASN A 92 -5.37 10.44 -6.30
CA ASN A 92 -6.12 10.88 -5.13
C ASN A 92 -7.17 11.91 -5.56
N PHE A 93 -8.44 11.51 -5.52
CA PHE A 93 -9.54 12.38 -5.92
C PHE A 93 -9.74 13.60 -5.01
N VAL A 94 -9.39 13.50 -3.73
CA VAL A 94 -9.58 14.60 -2.76
C VAL A 94 -8.58 15.72 -3.00
N THR A 95 -7.32 15.37 -3.28
CA THR A 95 -6.25 16.35 -3.52
C THR A 95 -6.08 16.71 -4.99
N GLY A 96 -6.59 15.89 -5.91
CA GLY A 96 -6.43 16.07 -7.35
C GLY A 96 -5.06 15.66 -7.90
N GLU A 97 -4.24 15.00 -7.07
CA GLU A 97 -2.84 14.68 -7.37
C GLU A 97 -2.63 13.17 -7.59
N ILE A 98 -1.62 12.84 -8.40
CA ILE A 98 -1.09 11.48 -8.46
C ILE A 98 -0.20 11.29 -7.24
N MET A 99 -0.49 10.29 -6.42
CA MET A 99 0.35 9.95 -5.29
C MET A 99 1.61 9.28 -5.80
N ASP A 100 2.72 10.02 -5.82
CA ASP A 100 4.01 9.47 -6.17
C ASP A 100 4.77 9.08 -4.91
N ALA A 101 5.43 7.93 -4.94
CA ALA A 101 6.37 7.52 -3.91
C ALA A 101 7.66 8.35 -3.97
N GLY A 102 7.93 9.03 -5.08
CA GLY A 102 9.17 9.78 -5.29
C GLY A 102 10.40 8.87 -5.29
N LEU A 103 10.20 7.57 -5.55
CA LEU A 103 11.25 6.57 -5.59
C LEU A 103 11.86 6.57 -6.99
N ASP A 104 13.15 6.83 -7.08
CA ASP A 104 13.95 6.50 -8.27
C ASP A 104 14.29 4.99 -8.26
N GLU A 105 14.89 4.47 -9.34
CA GLU A 105 15.23 3.04 -9.42
C GLU A 105 16.12 2.57 -8.25
N GLU A 106 16.97 3.47 -7.73
CA GLU A 106 17.89 3.19 -6.62
C GLU A 106 17.13 3.09 -5.28
N THR A 107 16.20 4.00 -5.01
CA THR A 107 15.35 3.98 -3.81
C THR A 107 14.23 2.94 -3.88
N THR A 108 13.74 2.58 -5.06
CA THR A 108 12.78 1.48 -5.25
C THR A 108 13.43 0.12 -4.99
N GLY A 109 14.72 -0.02 -5.33
CA GLY A 109 15.49 -1.23 -5.11
C GLY A 109 15.66 -1.59 -3.63
N LEU A 110 15.53 -0.63 -2.70
CA LEU A 110 15.80 -0.85 -1.28
C LEU A 110 14.67 -1.59 -0.54
N PRO A 111 13.40 -1.16 -0.58
CA PRO A 111 12.28 -1.98 -0.12
C PRO A 111 12.23 -3.35 -0.81
N GLN A 112 12.56 -3.39 -2.12
CA GLN A 112 12.60 -4.62 -2.88
C GLN A 112 13.67 -5.59 -2.38
N ARG A 113 14.90 -5.12 -2.09
CA ARG A 113 15.98 -5.93 -1.52
C ARG A 113 15.57 -6.49 -0.16
N ILE A 114 15.05 -5.66 0.73
CA ILE A 114 14.57 -6.10 2.05
C ILE A 114 13.52 -7.21 1.94
N VAL A 115 12.58 -7.06 1.01
CA VAL A 115 11.51 -8.05 0.81
C VAL A 115 11.98 -9.29 0.05
N ALA A 116 12.99 -9.16 -0.81
CA ALA A 116 13.64 -10.27 -1.50
C ALA A 116 14.41 -11.18 -0.52
N GLU A 117 15.11 -10.61 0.46
CA GLU A 117 15.77 -11.37 1.54
C GLU A 117 14.75 -12.24 2.32
N GLY A 118 13.54 -11.71 2.50
CA GLY A 118 12.40 -12.44 3.03
C GLY A 118 11.73 -13.41 2.05
N TYR A 119 12.45 -13.98 1.07
CA TYR A 119 11.87 -14.89 0.08
C TYR A 119 11.07 -16.04 0.73
N ASN A 120 11.57 -16.58 1.84
CA ASN A 120 10.94 -17.63 2.64
C ASN A 120 10.00 -17.10 3.75
N GLY A 121 9.64 -15.82 3.69
CA GLY A 121 8.81 -15.17 4.70
C GLY A 121 9.52 -14.94 6.03
N TRP A 122 10.85 -14.74 6.03
CA TRP A 122 11.67 -14.53 7.24
C TRP A 122 11.56 -15.68 8.25
N THR A 123 11.57 -16.91 7.75
CA THR A 123 11.50 -18.11 8.60
C THR A 123 12.88 -18.53 9.15
N LYS A 124 13.98 -18.06 8.53
CA LYS A 124 15.35 -18.32 8.98
C LYS A 124 15.92 -17.13 9.73
N SER A 125 16.73 -17.40 10.75
CA SER A 125 17.41 -16.38 11.58
C SER A 125 18.43 -15.55 10.79
N THR A 126 19.03 -16.13 9.75
CA THR A 126 19.94 -15.43 8.83
C THR A 126 19.24 -14.26 8.14
N ASP A 127 18.05 -14.50 7.63
CA ASP A 127 17.30 -13.54 6.82
C ASP A 127 16.78 -12.41 7.72
N VAL A 128 16.38 -12.74 8.95
CA VAL A 128 16.06 -11.76 10.00
C VAL A 128 17.27 -10.87 10.28
N THR A 129 18.46 -11.45 10.42
CA THR A 129 19.69 -10.71 10.73
C THR A 129 20.07 -9.77 9.59
N MET A 130 20.03 -10.26 8.35
CA MET A 130 20.31 -9.46 7.15
C MET A 130 19.30 -8.32 6.98
N THR A 131 18.01 -8.64 7.13
CA THR A 131 16.92 -7.64 7.08
C THR A 131 17.15 -6.52 8.08
N LYS A 132 17.48 -6.84 9.34
CA LYS A 132 17.81 -5.83 10.36
C LYS A 132 19.03 -4.99 9.97
N SER A 133 20.06 -5.60 9.38
CA SER A 133 21.24 -4.87 8.90
C SER A 133 20.86 -3.84 7.84
N TYR A 134 20.13 -4.26 6.80
CA TYR A 134 19.69 -3.35 5.74
C TYR A 134 18.81 -2.21 6.26
N ILE A 135 17.88 -2.49 7.17
CA ILE A 135 17.04 -1.44 7.77
C ILE A 135 17.89 -0.43 8.56
N ARG A 136 18.90 -0.89 9.29
CA ARG A 136 19.81 0.00 10.03
C ARG A 136 20.64 0.86 9.08
N ASP A 137 21.10 0.31 7.97
CA ASP A 137 21.85 1.08 6.98
C ASP A 137 20.96 2.12 6.31
N LEU A 138 19.71 1.79 5.97
CA LEU A 138 18.71 2.77 5.51
C LEU A 138 18.40 3.84 6.55
N SER A 139 18.38 3.47 7.82
CA SER A 139 18.13 4.41 8.91
C SER A 139 19.26 5.43 9.02
N LYS A 140 20.52 5.02 8.80
CA LYS A 140 21.68 5.93 8.80
C LYS A 140 21.64 6.94 7.64
N THR A 141 21.08 6.56 6.50
CA THR A 141 20.95 7.45 5.33
C THR A 141 19.68 8.29 5.34
N GLY A 142 18.81 8.12 6.35
CA GLY A 142 17.50 8.78 6.41
C GLY A 142 16.47 8.23 5.42
N SER A 143 16.79 7.13 4.72
CA SER A 143 15.96 6.55 3.66
C SER A 143 15.01 5.45 4.15
N TYR A 144 15.01 5.16 5.46
CA TYR A 144 14.12 4.16 6.03
C TYR A 144 12.68 4.69 6.13
N ASP A 145 11.81 4.14 5.28
CA ASP A 145 10.35 4.30 5.36
C ASP A 145 9.70 2.95 5.68
N ARG A 146 9.27 2.79 6.93
CA ARG A 146 8.58 1.60 7.44
C ARG A 146 7.34 1.27 6.63
N ASN A 147 6.52 2.28 6.34
CA ASN A 147 5.24 2.08 5.67
C ASN A 147 5.46 1.66 4.22
N MET A 148 6.48 2.19 3.56
CA MET A 148 6.88 1.78 2.21
C MET A 148 7.33 0.32 2.16
N ILE A 149 8.19 -0.11 3.10
CA ILE A 149 8.64 -1.50 3.19
C ILE A 149 7.46 -2.45 3.41
N LEU A 150 6.55 -2.10 4.32
CA LEU A 150 5.37 -2.91 4.59
C LEU A 150 4.39 -2.96 3.40
N ALA A 151 4.19 -1.83 2.71
CA ALA A 151 3.36 -1.78 1.51
C ALA A 151 3.92 -2.66 0.40
N TYR A 152 5.24 -2.63 0.17
CA TYR A 152 5.92 -3.48 -0.81
C TYR A 152 5.87 -4.97 -0.43
N ALA A 153 6.11 -5.29 0.86
CA ALA A 153 6.01 -6.66 1.35
C ALA A 153 4.60 -7.24 1.13
N ARG A 154 3.56 -6.43 1.38
CA ARG A 154 2.17 -6.80 1.16
C ARG A 154 1.79 -6.97 -0.30
N GLN A 155 2.59 -6.54 -1.27
CA GLN A 155 2.34 -6.86 -2.69
C GLN A 155 2.80 -8.27 -3.07
N THR A 156 3.81 -8.79 -2.37
CA THR A 156 4.56 -9.99 -2.82
C THR A 156 4.53 -11.14 -1.82
N LYS A 157 4.04 -10.91 -0.59
CA LYS A 157 4.06 -11.88 0.51
C LYS A 157 2.68 -12.08 1.11
N HIS A 158 2.46 -13.28 1.66
CA HIS A 158 1.30 -13.57 2.47
C HIS A 158 1.34 -12.83 3.82
N GLU A 159 0.16 -12.52 4.37
CA GLU A 159 0.02 -11.76 5.63
C GLU A 159 0.80 -12.40 6.81
N THR A 160 0.90 -13.72 6.89
CA THR A 160 1.68 -14.40 7.95
C THR A 160 3.18 -14.07 7.87
N SER A 161 3.72 -13.88 6.66
CA SER A 161 5.10 -13.43 6.45
C SER A 161 5.23 -11.94 6.76
N VAL A 162 4.24 -11.13 6.37
CA VAL A 162 4.20 -9.70 6.69
C VAL A 162 4.19 -9.49 8.21
N GLN A 163 3.45 -10.29 8.97
CA GLN A 163 3.46 -10.24 10.44
C GLN A 163 4.83 -10.54 11.05
N ARG A 164 5.63 -11.41 10.44
CA ARG A 164 7.02 -11.62 10.86
C ARG A 164 7.88 -10.40 10.56
N LEU A 165 7.74 -9.82 9.37
CA LEU A 165 8.43 -8.57 9.02
C LEU A 165 8.06 -7.42 9.98
N VAL A 166 6.79 -7.28 10.37
CA VAL A 166 6.34 -6.30 11.36
C VAL A 166 7.12 -6.46 12.68
N LYS A 167 7.27 -7.69 13.19
CA LYS A 167 8.07 -7.95 14.40
C LYS A 167 9.53 -7.55 14.24
N ILE A 168 10.12 -7.80 13.07
CA ILE A 168 11.50 -7.40 12.78
C ILE A 168 11.64 -5.88 12.80
N LEU A 169 10.72 -5.17 12.15
CA LEU A 169 10.71 -3.70 12.11
C LEU A 169 10.51 -3.12 13.51
N ASP A 170 9.59 -3.67 14.31
CA ASP A 170 9.36 -3.24 15.70
C ASP A 170 10.61 -3.37 16.56
N GLU A 171 11.38 -4.44 16.40
CA GLU A 171 12.64 -4.62 17.12
C GLU A 171 13.70 -3.61 16.70
N VAL A 172 13.77 -3.25 15.41
CA VAL A 172 14.72 -2.24 14.93
C VAL A 172 14.31 -0.85 15.43
N ASP A 173 13.04 -0.49 15.31
CA ASP A 173 12.50 0.80 15.72
C ASP A 173 12.70 1.06 17.22
N LYS A 174 12.53 0.03 18.08
CA LYS A 174 12.81 0.11 19.53
C LYS A 174 14.27 0.39 19.87
N THR A 175 15.20 0.01 18.99
CA THR A 175 16.64 0.21 19.19
C THR A 175 17.14 1.51 18.57
N ARG A 176 16.26 2.29 17.95
CA ARG A 176 16.59 3.58 17.35
C ARG A 176 16.59 4.66 18.43
N PRO A 177 17.63 5.50 18.55
CA PRO A 177 17.55 6.68 19.41
C PRO A 177 16.36 7.54 18.94
N SER A 178 15.51 7.99 19.88
CA SER A 178 14.39 8.86 19.53
C SER A 178 14.93 10.16 18.98
N ASP A 179 14.58 10.50 17.74
CA ASP A 179 14.87 11.82 17.16
C ASP A 179 13.97 12.93 17.77
N ASP A 180 13.15 12.61 18.77
CA ASP A 180 12.40 13.60 19.53
C ASP A 180 13.34 14.36 20.48
N PRO A 181 13.54 15.69 20.31
CA PRO A 181 14.17 16.47 21.36
C PRO A 181 13.33 16.35 22.63
N PRO A 182 13.94 16.28 23.82
CA PRO A 182 13.19 16.17 25.07
C PRO A 182 12.21 17.33 25.15
N GLN A 183 10.90 17.01 25.21
CA GLN A 183 9.86 18.00 25.45
C GLN A 183 10.17 18.66 26.81
N ARG A 184 10.79 19.84 26.75
CA ARG A 184 10.83 20.76 27.88
C ARG A 184 9.39 21.19 28.12
N TRP A 185 8.79 20.61 29.16
CA TRP A 185 7.61 21.18 29.79
C TRP A 185 7.93 22.62 30.15
N VAL A 186 7.32 23.56 29.43
CA VAL A 186 7.25 24.96 29.85
C VAL A 186 6.11 25.00 30.88
N LEU A 187 6.50 25.22 32.14
CA LEU A 187 5.60 25.51 33.25
C LEU A 187 4.96 26.89 33.07
#